data_AF-A0A7C7IYY9-F1
#
_entry.id   AF-A0A7C7IYY9-F1
#
_cell.length_a   1.000
_cell.length_b   1.000
_cell.length_c   1.000
_cell.angle_alpha   90.00
_cell.angle_beta   90.00
_cell.angle_gamma   90.00
#
_symmetry.space_group_name_H-M   'P 1'
#
loop_
_entity.id
_entity.type
_entity.pdbx_description
1 polymer ?
#
loop_
_entity_poly.entity_id
_entity_poly.type
_entity_poly.pdbx_seq_one_letter_code
_entity_poly.pdbx_strand_id
1 'polypeptide(L)'
;MKRTLFFIIALVFIASLSFSQTKVNINNLEEYGGAMFKIDDDKPYSGRVFALYKSTDNKKLEGLYRDGLKNGKWTWWYENGDIYSKGSFRAGLMSGQWEFYYSNGKIMSVGHYRNGDGTNEDKNGIPIHGRQSKWAFWHKNGFKSDEQAWKNGKRDGVFTSWHYNGVRASEITYINGNINGMWTYWNERGEKEREGTVEEYNILVRLEEEAKAAAEMAAAEMAAAGWFQKGYNAGMNREYNAEISLYLKAIELNPDYADAYINLGIAYGK
;
A
#
# COMPACT_ATOMS: atom_id res chain seq x y z
N MET A 1 -46.69 -68.04 -26.24
CA MET A 1 -45.93 -66.83 -26.59
C MET A 1 -45.67 -66.06 -25.29
N LYS A 2 -44.48 -66.21 -24.70
CA LYS A 2 -43.35 -65.25 -24.70
C LYS A 2 -43.63 -63.90 -24.00
N ARG A 3 -42.98 -63.75 -22.83
CA ARG A 3 -42.27 -62.56 -22.28
C ARG A 3 -43.17 -61.44 -21.72
N THR A 4 -42.91 -60.79 -20.56
CA THR A 4 -41.69 -60.64 -19.76
C THR A 4 -42.03 -60.06 -18.37
N LEU A 5 -41.13 -60.31 -17.42
CA LEU A 5 -41.12 -59.93 -16.00
C LEU A 5 -40.18 -58.72 -15.79
N PHE A 6 -40.41 -57.92 -14.73
CA PHE A 6 -39.55 -56.86 -14.12
C PHE A 6 -39.30 -55.57 -14.94
N PHE A 7 -39.16 -54.35 -14.40
CA PHE A 7 -38.71 -53.84 -13.10
C PHE A 7 -39.48 -52.54 -12.74
N ILE A 8 -40.08 -52.49 -11.55
CA ILE A 8 -40.16 -51.25 -10.76
C ILE A 8 -38.76 -51.07 -10.18
N ILE A 9 -38.16 -49.87 -10.28
CA ILE A 9 -36.96 -49.32 -9.60
C ILE A 9 -36.10 -48.58 -10.64
N ALA A 10 -36.23 -47.25 -10.68
CA ALA A 10 -35.16 -46.29 -11.00
C ALA A 10 -35.71 -44.84 -10.91
N LEU A 11 -36.22 -44.45 -9.74
CA LEU A 11 -36.57 -43.03 -9.49
C LEU A 11 -36.22 -42.65 -8.05
N VAL A 12 -35.06 -43.12 -7.59
CA VAL A 12 -34.49 -42.76 -6.30
C VAL A 12 -32.99 -42.46 -6.51
N PHE A 13 -32.54 -41.33 -5.97
CA PHE A 13 -31.14 -40.93 -5.78
C PHE A 13 -30.35 -40.41 -7.00
N ILE A 14 -30.78 -39.28 -7.57
CA ILE A 14 -29.84 -38.17 -7.85
C ILE A 14 -30.41 -36.88 -7.24
N ALA A 15 -30.84 -36.94 -5.98
CA ALA A 15 -30.64 -35.80 -5.11
C ALA A 15 -29.15 -35.85 -4.76
N SER A 16 -28.31 -35.29 -5.63
CA SER A 16 -26.93 -35.00 -5.27
C SER A 16 -27.01 -34.22 -3.97
N LEU A 17 -26.50 -34.85 -2.91
CA LEU A 17 -26.29 -34.27 -1.61
C LEU A 17 -25.50 -32.98 -1.80
N SER A 18 -26.21 -31.89 -2.04
CA SER A 18 -25.73 -30.56 -1.73
C SER A 18 -25.81 -30.49 -0.21
N PHE A 19 -24.91 -31.22 0.47
CA PHE A 19 -24.54 -30.87 1.82
C PHE A 19 -24.11 -29.42 1.72
N SER A 20 -24.98 -28.51 2.16
CA SER A 20 -24.59 -27.14 2.45
C SER A 20 -23.47 -27.28 3.46
N GLN A 21 -22.22 -27.17 3.00
CA GLN A 21 -21.07 -27.21 3.90
C GLN A 21 -21.32 -26.14 4.96
N THR A 22 -21.45 -26.57 6.21
CA THR A 22 -21.65 -25.69 7.34
C THR A 22 -20.50 -24.68 7.38
N LYS A 23 -20.83 -23.39 7.38
CA LYS A 23 -19.82 -22.33 7.48
C LYS A 23 -19.28 -22.30 8.92
N VAL A 24 -17.97 -22.19 9.08
CA VAL A 24 -17.33 -22.04 10.40
C VAL A 24 -17.06 -20.57 10.67
N ASN A 25 -17.35 -20.10 11.88
CA ASN A 25 -16.91 -18.78 12.29
C ASN A 25 -15.38 -18.79 12.42
N ILE A 26 -14.67 -17.87 11.75
CA ILE A 26 -13.20 -17.84 11.74
C ILE A 26 -12.60 -17.72 13.15
N ASN A 27 -13.35 -17.19 14.12
CA ASN A 27 -12.94 -17.12 15.53
C ASN A 27 -12.78 -18.51 16.19
N ASN A 28 -13.27 -19.57 15.55
CA ASN A 28 -13.12 -20.96 15.99
C ASN A 28 -11.97 -21.68 15.25
N LEU A 29 -11.10 -20.93 14.57
CA LEU A 29 -9.92 -21.41 13.89
C LEU A 29 -8.67 -20.74 14.49
N GLU A 30 -7.55 -21.45 14.49
CA GLU A 30 -6.26 -20.96 14.96
C GLU A 30 -5.27 -20.91 13.78
N GLU A 31 -4.37 -19.92 13.80
CA GLU A 31 -3.33 -19.78 12.76
C GLU A 31 -2.02 -20.40 13.25
N TYR A 32 -1.44 -21.30 12.46
CA TYR A 32 -0.13 -21.89 12.71
C TYR A 32 0.67 -21.94 11.40
N GLY A 33 1.85 -21.31 11.39
CA GLY A 33 2.72 -21.29 10.22
C GLY A 33 2.08 -20.67 8.96
N GLY A 34 1.13 -19.73 9.11
CA GLY A 34 0.41 -19.08 8.02
C GLY A 34 -0.80 -19.86 7.48
N ALA A 35 -1.11 -21.03 8.05
CA ALA A 35 -2.27 -21.84 7.70
C ALA A 35 -3.28 -21.86 8.86
N MET A 36 -4.57 -21.83 8.52
CA MET A 36 -5.66 -21.95 9.49
C MET A 36 -5.96 -23.41 9.81
N PHE A 37 -6.16 -23.71 11.09
CA PHE A 37 -6.56 -25.01 11.63
C PHE A 37 -7.83 -24.85 12.44
N LYS A 38 -8.64 -25.90 12.53
CA LYS A 38 -9.71 -25.93 13.52
C LYS A 38 -9.07 -26.24 14.89
N ILE A 39 -9.62 -25.67 15.97
CA ILE A 39 -9.16 -25.98 17.33
C ILE A 39 -9.22 -27.51 17.53
N ASP A 40 -8.13 -28.07 18.06
CA ASP A 40 -7.91 -29.51 18.27
C ASP A 40 -7.83 -30.38 17.00
N ASP A 41 -7.60 -29.78 15.83
CA ASP A 41 -7.39 -30.49 14.56
C ASP A 41 -5.91 -30.43 14.13
N ASP A 42 -5.39 -31.55 13.63
CA ASP A 42 -4.02 -31.68 13.15
C ASP A 42 -3.86 -31.35 11.65
N LYS A 43 -4.98 -31.15 10.94
CA LYS A 43 -4.99 -30.86 9.51
C LYS A 43 -5.39 -29.41 9.22
N PRO A 44 -4.74 -28.76 8.23
CA PRO A 44 -5.14 -27.45 7.78
C PRO A 44 -6.60 -27.42 7.32
N TYR A 45 -7.34 -26.42 7.78
CA TYR A 45 -8.77 -26.31 7.56
C TYR A 45 -9.11 -26.10 6.07
N SER A 46 -10.09 -26.86 5.59
CA SER A 46 -10.65 -26.72 4.24
C SER A 46 -12.17 -26.61 4.33
N GLY A 47 -12.71 -25.44 4.00
CA GLY A 47 -14.14 -25.20 4.13
C GLY A 47 -14.50 -23.72 4.12
N ARG A 48 -15.81 -23.45 4.12
CA ARG A 48 -16.33 -22.08 4.12
C ARG A 48 -16.21 -21.45 5.50
N VAL A 49 -15.94 -20.15 5.54
CA VAL A 49 -15.85 -19.37 6.77
C VAL A 49 -16.65 -18.09 6.72
N PHE A 50 -16.93 -17.53 7.89
CA PHE A 50 -17.48 -16.19 8.06
C PHE A 50 -16.99 -15.55 9.37
N ALA A 51 -17.21 -14.26 9.52
CA ALA A 51 -17.14 -13.57 10.81
C ALA A 51 -18.21 -12.48 10.87
N LEU A 52 -18.61 -12.09 12.07
CA LEU A 52 -19.55 -11.00 12.33
C LEU A 52 -18.86 -9.88 13.12
N TYR A 53 -19.40 -8.67 13.02
CA TYR A 53 -19.06 -7.56 13.91
C TYR A 53 -19.68 -7.79 15.28
N LYS A 54 -18.89 -7.68 16.36
CA LYS A 54 -19.37 -7.92 17.74
C LYS A 54 -20.44 -6.92 18.19
N SER A 55 -20.43 -5.73 17.61
CA SER A 55 -21.29 -4.58 17.95
C SER A 55 -22.66 -4.63 17.29
N THR A 56 -22.75 -5.19 16.08
CA THR A 56 -23.95 -5.08 15.23
C THR A 56 -24.46 -6.43 14.71
N ASP A 57 -23.73 -7.53 14.94
CA ASP A 57 -23.96 -8.85 14.34
C ASP A 57 -24.00 -8.87 12.80
N ASN A 58 -23.66 -7.75 12.15
CA ASN A 58 -23.52 -7.68 10.70
C ASN A 58 -22.34 -8.53 10.24
N LYS A 59 -22.43 -9.07 9.01
CA LYS A 59 -21.30 -9.78 8.40
C LYS A 59 -20.08 -8.87 8.36
N LYS A 60 -18.93 -9.41 8.74
CA LYS A 60 -17.61 -8.77 8.62
C LYS A 60 -16.84 -9.34 7.44
N LEU A 61 -16.88 -10.66 7.27
CA LEU A 61 -16.27 -11.35 6.15
C LEU A 61 -16.91 -12.71 5.90
N GLU A 62 -16.69 -13.24 4.70
CA GLU A 62 -16.97 -14.62 4.35
C GLU A 62 -16.08 -15.05 3.20
N GLY A 63 -15.76 -16.34 3.18
CA GLY A 63 -14.86 -16.89 2.18
C GLY A 63 -14.70 -18.40 2.28
N LEU A 64 -13.64 -18.89 1.64
CA LEU A 64 -13.30 -20.30 1.60
C LEU A 64 -11.81 -20.46 1.90
N TYR A 65 -11.49 -21.42 2.76
CA TYR A 65 -10.15 -21.94 2.98
C TYR A 65 -9.97 -23.26 2.23
N ARG A 66 -8.75 -23.49 1.74
CA ARG A 66 -8.27 -24.78 1.23
C ARG A 66 -6.86 -24.98 1.76
N ASP A 67 -6.64 -26.10 2.43
CA ASP A 67 -5.38 -26.46 3.08
C ASP A 67 -4.88 -25.33 4.01
N GLY A 68 -5.81 -24.74 4.77
CA GLY A 68 -5.53 -23.64 5.69
C GLY A 68 -5.29 -22.28 5.05
N LEU A 69 -5.26 -22.19 3.71
CA LEU A 69 -5.00 -20.95 2.97
C LEU A 69 -6.27 -20.39 2.31
N LYS A 70 -6.39 -19.05 2.26
CA LYS A 70 -7.52 -18.40 1.57
C LYS A 70 -7.58 -18.87 0.12
N ASN A 71 -8.74 -19.30 -0.33
CA ASN A 71 -8.92 -19.84 -1.68
C ASN A 71 -10.33 -19.57 -2.22
N GLY A 72 -10.46 -19.26 -3.50
CA GLY A 72 -11.76 -18.93 -4.10
C GLY A 72 -12.26 -17.54 -3.71
N LYS A 73 -13.57 -17.34 -3.75
CA LYS A 73 -14.21 -16.02 -3.55
C LYS A 73 -14.18 -15.61 -2.08
N TRP A 74 -13.86 -14.35 -1.86
CA TRP A 74 -13.89 -13.71 -0.54
C TRP A 74 -14.57 -12.36 -0.64
N THR A 75 -15.30 -12.02 0.41
CA THR A 75 -15.99 -10.74 0.56
C THR A 75 -15.79 -10.23 1.98
N TRP A 76 -15.55 -8.93 2.10
CA TRP A 76 -15.53 -8.18 3.34
C TRP A 76 -16.60 -7.12 3.29
N TRP A 77 -17.14 -6.81 4.45
CA TRP A 77 -18.16 -5.79 4.63
C TRP A 77 -17.70 -4.77 5.64
N TYR A 78 -18.21 -3.56 5.51
CA TYR A 78 -18.22 -2.56 6.56
C TYR A 78 -19.23 -2.93 7.65
N GLU A 79 -19.08 -2.32 8.82
CA GLU A 79 -19.98 -2.54 9.96
C GLU A 79 -21.42 -2.12 9.69
N ASN A 80 -21.63 -1.16 8.78
CA ASN A 80 -22.96 -0.74 8.31
C ASN A 80 -23.62 -1.76 7.36
N GLY A 81 -22.93 -2.85 7.00
CA GLY A 81 -23.44 -3.90 6.11
C GLY A 81 -23.14 -3.68 4.62
N ASP A 82 -22.55 -2.55 4.22
CA ASP A 82 -22.11 -2.35 2.84
C ASP A 82 -20.87 -3.19 2.54
N ILE A 83 -20.69 -3.61 1.29
CA ILE A 83 -19.48 -4.33 0.88
C ILE A 83 -18.29 -3.37 1.01
N TYR A 84 -17.22 -3.83 1.63
CA TYR A 84 -15.93 -3.13 1.68
C TYR A 84 -15.03 -3.56 0.52
N SER A 85 -14.88 -4.86 0.33
CA SER A 85 -14.09 -5.41 -0.77
C SER A 85 -14.53 -6.81 -1.11
N LYS A 86 -14.30 -7.23 -2.36
CA LYS A 86 -14.51 -8.60 -2.79
C LYS A 86 -13.56 -8.98 -3.91
N GLY A 87 -13.22 -10.25 -3.97
CA GLY A 87 -12.32 -10.78 -4.99
C GLY A 87 -12.10 -12.28 -4.83
N SER A 88 -10.99 -12.78 -5.37
CA SER A 88 -10.61 -14.17 -5.21
C SER A 88 -9.18 -14.32 -4.67
N PHE A 89 -8.96 -15.42 -3.96
CA PHE A 89 -7.64 -15.92 -3.60
C PHE A 89 -7.33 -17.24 -4.30
N ARG A 90 -6.05 -17.53 -4.47
CA ARG A 90 -5.52 -18.83 -4.86
C ARG A 90 -4.32 -19.14 -3.97
N ALA A 91 -4.42 -20.19 -3.15
CA ALA A 91 -3.37 -20.59 -2.20
C ALA A 91 -2.84 -19.42 -1.35
N GLY A 92 -3.76 -18.66 -0.73
CA GLY A 92 -3.41 -17.54 0.15
C GLY A 92 -3.13 -16.22 -0.55
N LEU A 93 -2.96 -16.21 -1.88
CA LEU A 93 -2.61 -15.01 -2.64
C LEU A 93 -3.81 -14.44 -3.41
N MET A 94 -3.94 -13.11 -3.42
CA MET A 94 -4.93 -12.38 -4.20
C MET A 94 -4.76 -12.69 -5.69
N SER A 95 -5.86 -13.03 -6.36
CA SER A 95 -5.86 -13.43 -7.77
C SER A 95 -7.14 -13.00 -8.48
N GLY A 96 -7.01 -12.63 -9.76
CA GLY A 96 -8.14 -12.23 -10.60
C GLY A 96 -8.66 -10.84 -10.27
N GLN A 97 -9.89 -10.55 -10.67
CA GLN A 97 -10.53 -9.25 -10.44
C GLN A 97 -10.84 -9.04 -8.95
N TRP A 98 -10.53 -7.84 -8.48
CA TRP A 98 -10.82 -7.35 -7.15
C TRP A 98 -11.55 -6.01 -7.23
N GLU A 99 -12.50 -5.83 -6.33
CA GLU A 99 -13.32 -4.63 -6.21
C GLU A 99 -13.26 -4.13 -4.77
N PHE A 100 -13.06 -2.83 -4.61
CA PHE A 100 -13.06 -2.13 -3.34
C PHE A 100 -14.08 -1.01 -3.41
N TYR A 101 -14.71 -0.73 -2.28
CA TYR A 101 -15.86 0.15 -2.19
C TYR A 101 -15.65 1.14 -1.05
N TYR A 102 -16.28 2.29 -1.16
CA TYR A 102 -16.46 3.22 -0.06
C TYR A 102 -17.58 2.74 0.87
N SER A 103 -17.59 3.25 2.11
CA SER A 103 -18.64 2.97 3.11
C SER A 103 -20.03 3.53 2.77
N ASN A 104 -20.20 4.12 1.58
CA ASN A 104 -21.49 4.53 1.03
C ASN A 104 -21.94 3.61 -0.13
N GLY A 105 -21.28 2.45 -0.29
CA GLY A 105 -21.57 1.45 -1.31
C GLY A 105 -21.05 1.80 -2.72
N LYS A 106 -20.48 2.99 -2.95
CA LYS A 106 -19.92 3.34 -4.27
C LYS A 106 -18.57 2.63 -4.48
N ILE A 107 -18.31 2.23 -5.72
CA ILE A 107 -17.01 1.63 -6.08
C ILE A 107 -15.90 2.65 -5.87
N MET A 108 -14.83 2.22 -5.20
CA MET A 108 -13.61 3.00 -4.96
C MET A 108 -12.53 2.59 -5.95
N SER A 109 -12.37 1.28 -6.17
CA SER A 109 -11.43 0.79 -7.17
C SER A 109 -11.80 -0.60 -7.70
N VAL A 110 -11.30 -0.88 -8.89
CA VAL A 110 -11.34 -2.21 -9.51
C VAL A 110 -10.03 -2.47 -10.23
N GLY A 111 -9.57 -3.70 -10.17
CA GLY A 111 -8.40 -4.11 -10.92
C GLY A 111 -8.13 -5.60 -10.79
N HIS A 112 -7.00 -6.04 -11.33
CA HIS A 112 -6.62 -7.44 -11.33
C HIS A 112 -5.35 -7.66 -10.52
N TYR A 113 -5.36 -8.73 -9.73
CA TYR A 113 -4.17 -9.26 -9.07
C TYR A 113 -3.70 -10.56 -9.72
N ARG A 114 -2.39 -10.76 -9.70
CA ARG A 114 -1.72 -12.04 -9.92
C ARG A 114 -0.70 -12.24 -8.80
N ASN A 115 -0.95 -13.24 -7.95
CA ASN A 115 -0.08 -13.60 -6.83
C ASN A 115 0.17 -12.42 -5.87
N GLY A 116 -0.87 -11.64 -5.55
CA GLY A 116 -0.75 -10.55 -4.58
C GLY A 116 -0.72 -11.07 -3.15
N ASP A 117 0.26 -10.66 -2.37
CA ASP A 117 0.43 -11.05 -0.96
C ASP A 117 -0.44 -10.23 0.01
N GLY A 118 -1.10 -9.18 -0.48
CA GLY A 118 -1.92 -8.29 0.34
C GLY A 118 -1.13 -7.21 1.08
N THR A 119 0.16 -7.03 0.78
CA THR A 119 1.04 -6.04 1.42
C THR A 119 1.34 -4.84 0.50
N ASN A 120 2.10 -3.88 1.03
CA ASN A 120 2.52 -2.66 0.33
C ASN A 120 1.30 -1.88 -0.20
N GLU A 121 0.49 -1.38 0.72
CA GLU A 121 -0.76 -0.69 0.40
C GLU A 121 -0.51 0.73 -0.15
N ASP A 122 -1.37 1.18 -1.06
CA ASP A 122 -1.39 2.58 -1.47
C ASP A 122 -2.07 3.47 -0.40
N LYS A 123 -2.15 4.78 -0.67
CA LYS A 123 -2.80 5.77 0.21
C LYS A 123 -4.26 5.47 0.56
N ASN A 124 -4.93 4.57 -0.16
CA ASN A 124 -6.31 4.16 0.08
C ASN A 124 -6.39 2.81 0.84
N GLY A 125 -5.27 2.23 1.25
CA GLY A 125 -5.22 0.93 1.92
C GLY A 125 -5.39 -0.26 0.95
N ILE A 126 -5.11 -0.07 -0.35
CA ILE A 126 -5.28 -1.13 -1.35
C ILE A 126 -3.89 -1.71 -1.69
N PRO A 127 -3.67 -3.02 -1.58
CA PRO A 127 -2.37 -3.65 -1.86
C PRO A 127 -1.82 -3.33 -3.26
N ILE A 128 -0.52 -3.06 -3.36
CA ILE A 128 0.16 -2.80 -4.64
C ILE A 128 0.80 -4.07 -5.19
N HIS A 129 1.31 -4.93 -4.31
CA HIS A 129 1.95 -6.18 -4.71
C HIS A 129 0.97 -7.09 -5.46
N GLY A 130 1.42 -7.57 -6.62
CA GLY A 130 0.64 -8.42 -7.51
C GLY A 130 -0.38 -7.70 -8.39
N ARG A 131 -0.50 -6.36 -8.34
CA ARG A 131 -1.32 -5.62 -9.32
C ARG A 131 -0.86 -5.90 -10.76
N GLN A 132 -1.82 -6.07 -11.66
CA GLN A 132 -1.61 -6.32 -13.08
C GLN A 132 -2.65 -5.59 -13.93
N SER A 133 -2.28 -5.38 -15.20
CA SER A 133 -3.13 -4.78 -16.22
C SER A 133 -3.60 -3.39 -15.79
N LYS A 134 -4.84 -3.02 -16.11
CA LYS A 134 -5.40 -1.73 -15.72
C LYS A 134 -6.12 -1.81 -14.37
N TRP A 135 -5.88 -0.81 -13.56
CA TRP A 135 -6.59 -0.48 -12.34
C TRP A 135 -7.33 0.83 -12.53
N ALA A 136 -8.58 0.89 -12.12
CA ALA A 136 -9.38 2.10 -12.14
C ALA A 136 -9.82 2.46 -10.73
N PHE A 137 -9.83 3.76 -10.44
CA PHE A 137 -10.19 4.33 -9.16
C PHE A 137 -11.21 5.43 -9.37
N TRP A 138 -12.07 5.62 -8.38
CA TRP A 138 -13.11 6.63 -8.39
C TRP A 138 -13.07 7.41 -7.10
N HIS A 139 -13.41 8.69 -7.19
CA HIS A 139 -13.68 9.55 -6.06
C HIS A 139 -15.01 9.15 -5.39
N LYS A 140 -15.23 9.58 -4.13
CA LYS A 140 -16.50 9.35 -3.41
C LYS A 140 -17.74 9.93 -4.12
N ASN A 141 -17.57 10.93 -4.98
CA ASN A 141 -18.67 11.46 -5.78
C ASN A 141 -19.08 10.52 -6.94
N GLY A 142 -18.20 9.58 -7.36
CA GLY A 142 -18.44 8.62 -8.43
C GLY A 142 -17.73 8.97 -9.75
N PHE A 143 -17.05 10.12 -9.86
CA PHE A 143 -16.17 10.38 -10.99
C PHE A 143 -14.87 9.58 -10.84
N LYS A 144 -14.25 9.20 -11.97
CA LYS A 144 -12.92 8.58 -11.94
C LYS A 144 -11.95 9.51 -11.23
N SER A 145 -11.06 8.93 -10.43
CA SER A 145 -9.93 9.63 -9.83
C SER A 145 -8.64 9.27 -10.53
N ASP A 146 -8.46 7.99 -10.87
CA ASP A 146 -7.21 7.47 -11.44
C ASP A 146 -7.46 6.26 -12.35
N GLU A 147 -6.61 6.09 -13.35
CA GLU A 147 -6.47 4.90 -14.16
C GLU A 147 -4.98 4.60 -14.26
N GLN A 148 -4.60 3.41 -13.84
CA GLN A 148 -3.22 3.05 -13.58
C GLN A 148 -2.90 1.72 -14.26
N ALA A 149 -1.81 1.69 -15.02
CA ALA A 149 -1.37 0.48 -15.69
C ALA A 149 -0.24 -0.20 -14.89
N TRP A 150 -0.39 -1.48 -14.61
CA TRP A 150 0.50 -2.25 -13.75
C TRP A 150 0.99 -3.51 -14.45
N LYS A 151 2.26 -3.84 -14.25
CA LYS A 151 2.84 -5.11 -14.67
C LYS A 151 3.78 -5.59 -13.57
N ASN A 152 3.51 -6.79 -13.05
CA ASN A 152 4.30 -7.41 -11.97
C ASN A 152 4.48 -6.48 -10.76
N GLY A 153 3.41 -5.78 -10.36
CA GLY A 153 3.45 -4.85 -9.22
C GLY A 153 4.22 -3.55 -9.46
N LYS A 154 4.70 -3.29 -10.69
CA LYS A 154 5.32 -2.02 -11.09
C LYS A 154 4.42 -1.24 -12.03
N ARG A 155 4.53 0.09 -11.99
CA ARG A 155 3.84 0.98 -12.94
C ARG A 155 4.37 0.72 -14.35
N ASP A 156 3.49 0.39 -15.29
CA ASP A 156 3.87 0.03 -16.66
C ASP A 156 2.71 0.36 -17.60
N GLY A 157 2.83 1.47 -18.31
CA GLY A 157 1.82 2.07 -19.17
C GLY A 157 1.38 3.46 -18.72
N VAL A 158 0.27 3.93 -19.27
CA VAL A 158 -0.27 5.27 -19.02
C VAL A 158 -0.98 5.32 -17.66
N PHE A 159 -0.64 6.33 -16.88
CA PHE A 159 -1.31 6.73 -15.65
C PHE A 159 -2.05 8.01 -15.90
N THR A 160 -3.36 7.98 -15.77
CA THR A 160 -4.21 9.17 -15.89
C THR A 160 -4.84 9.45 -14.54
N SER A 161 -4.87 10.71 -14.14
CA SER A 161 -5.61 11.16 -12.97
C SER A 161 -6.64 12.22 -13.36
N TRP A 162 -7.66 12.37 -12.53
CA TRP A 162 -8.76 13.30 -12.71
C TRP A 162 -9.02 14.07 -11.43
N HIS A 163 -9.32 15.35 -11.59
CA HIS A 163 -9.80 16.25 -10.54
C HIS A 163 -11.16 15.76 -10.02
N TYR A 164 -11.55 16.23 -8.84
CA TYR A 164 -12.83 15.84 -8.23
C TYR A 164 -14.04 16.22 -9.10
N ASN A 165 -13.91 17.24 -9.96
CA ASN A 165 -14.93 17.66 -10.91
C ASN A 165 -14.99 16.80 -12.21
N GLY A 166 -14.12 15.80 -12.35
CA GLY A 166 -14.06 14.90 -13.50
C GLY A 166 -13.21 15.40 -14.68
N VAL A 167 -12.59 16.57 -14.57
CA VAL A 167 -11.60 17.07 -15.55
C VAL A 167 -10.29 16.30 -15.36
N ARG A 168 -9.59 15.96 -16.46
CA ARG A 168 -8.26 15.32 -16.37
C ARG A 168 -7.30 16.22 -15.61
N ALA A 169 -6.55 15.66 -14.69
CA ALA A 169 -5.57 16.36 -13.87
C ALA A 169 -4.14 16.07 -14.34
N SER A 170 -3.86 14.81 -14.69
CA SER A 170 -2.55 14.45 -15.25
C SER A 170 -2.60 13.22 -16.13
N GLU A 171 -1.60 13.10 -16.99
CA GLU A 171 -1.32 11.93 -17.80
C GLU A 171 0.19 11.72 -17.83
N ILE A 172 0.66 10.55 -17.41
CA ILE A 172 2.08 10.23 -17.29
C ILE A 172 2.28 8.80 -17.78
N THR A 173 3.26 8.58 -18.64
CA THR A 173 3.60 7.22 -19.08
C THR A 173 4.73 6.66 -18.24
N TYR A 174 4.60 5.40 -17.81
CA TYR A 174 5.61 4.68 -17.03
C TYR A 174 6.10 3.43 -17.79
N ILE A 175 7.37 3.09 -17.63
CA ILE A 175 7.92 1.78 -18.00
C ILE A 175 8.71 1.24 -16.80
N ASN A 176 8.35 0.03 -16.33
CA ASN A 176 9.01 -0.66 -15.22
C ASN A 176 9.14 0.18 -13.93
N GLY A 177 8.19 1.07 -13.66
CA GLY A 177 8.16 1.92 -12.48
C GLY A 177 8.71 3.33 -12.71
N ASN A 178 9.45 3.57 -13.79
CA ASN A 178 10.04 4.87 -14.10
C ASN A 178 9.17 5.63 -15.09
N ILE A 179 9.09 6.96 -14.95
CA ILE A 179 8.47 7.79 -15.98
C ILE A 179 9.21 7.57 -17.30
N ASN A 180 8.47 7.41 -18.38
CA ASN A 180 9.03 7.21 -19.70
C ASN A 180 8.07 7.77 -20.75
N GLY A 181 8.52 8.76 -21.51
CA GLY A 181 7.71 9.43 -22.52
C GLY A 181 7.24 10.80 -22.04
N MET A 182 6.00 11.16 -22.38
CA MET A 182 5.44 12.48 -22.07
C MET A 182 4.68 12.47 -20.75
N TRP A 183 4.70 13.61 -20.09
CA TRP A 183 3.83 13.93 -18.96
C TRP A 183 3.08 15.23 -19.26
N THR A 184 1.84 15.30 -18.82
CA THR A 184 1.00 16.49 -18.97
C THR A 184 0.18 16.70 -17.70
N TYR A 185 0.02 17.95 -17.28
CA TYR A 185 -0.84 18.37 -16.19
C TYR A 185 -1.82 19.45 -16.67
N TRP A 186 -3.04 19.36 -16.17
CA TRP A 186 -4.11 20.31 -16.45
C TRP A 186 -4.70 20.83 -15.14
N ASN A 187 -5.17 22.08 -15.16
CA ASN A 187 -5.92 22.65 -14.05
C ASN A 187 -7.37 22.14 -14.02
N GLU A 188 -8.13 22.53 -12.98
CA GLU A 188 -9.54 22.12 -12.84
C GLU A 188 -10.47 22.63 -13.95
N ARG A 189 -10.04 23.60 -14.76
CA ARG A 189 -10.78 24.10 -15.94
C ARG A 189 -10.44 23.33 -17.22
N GLY A 190 -9.46 22.43 -17.16
CA GLY A 190 -8.99 21.64 -18.30
C GLY A 190 -7.96 22.37 -19.16
N GLU A 191 -7.44 23.49 -18.69
CA GLU A 191 -6.35 24.21 -19.34
C GLU A 191 -5.03 23.53 -18.99
N LYS A 192 -4.17 23.32 -19.99
CA LYS A 192 -2.86 22.69 -19.79
C LYS A 192 -1.95 23.64 -19.01
N GLU A 193 -1.46 23.20 -17.87
CA GLU A 193 -0.54 23.99 -17.03
C GLU A 193 0.91 23.69 -17.37
N ARG A 194 1.23 22.41 -17.57
CA ARG A 194 2.59 21.95 -17.81
C ARG A 194 2.60 20.68 -18.66
N GLU A 195 3.64 20.51 -19.44
CA GLU A 195 3.98 19.26 -20.09
C GLU A 195 5.49 19.15 -20.28
N GLY A 196 5.96 17.95 -20.59
CA GLY A 196 7.35 17.74 -20.91
C GLY A 196 7.66 16.28 -21.21
N THR A 197 8.95 16.02 -21.34
CA THR A 197 9.51 14.70 -21.61
C THR A 197 10.14 14.08 -20.35
N VAL A 198 10.45 12.78 -20.43
CA VAL A 198 11.22 12.07 -19.41
C VAL A 198 12.61 12.68 -19.19
N GLU A 199 13.26 13.21 -20.22
CA GLU A 199 14.59 13.82 -20.11
C GLU A 199 14.54 15.08 -19.24
N GLU A 200 13.57 15.96 -19.51
CA GLU A 200 13.32 17.16 -18.72
C GLU A 200 12.92 16.80 -17.27
N TYR A 201 12.08 15.77 -17.10
CA TYR A 201 11.71 15.29 -15.78
C TYR A 201 12.92 14.79 -14.97
N ASN A 202 13.80 13.98 -15.59
CA ASN A 202 15.00 13.48 -14.93
C ASN A 202 15.99 14.60 -14.58
N ILE A 203 16.07 15.65 -15.40
CA ILE A 203 16.86 16.85 -15.07
C ILE A 203 16.26 17.56 -13.85
N LEU A 204 14.95 17.78 -13.83
CA LEU A 204 14.25 18.44 -12.72
C LEU A 204 14.46 17.69 -11.40
N VAL A 205 14.26 16.36 -11.39
CA VAL A 205 14.44 15.54 -10.17
C VAL A 205 15.87 15.64 -9.65
N ARG A 206 16.89 15.54 -10.52
CA ARG A 206 18.28 15.70 -10.11
C ARG A 206 18.55 17.09 -9.51
N LEU A 207 18.03 18.15 -10.15
CA LEU A 207 18.19 19.51 -9.63
C LEU A 207 17.48 19.72 -8.29
N GLU A 208 16.31 19.10 -8.08
CA GLU A 208 15.60 19.15 -6.80
C GLU A 208 16.36 18.41 -5.69
N GLU A 209 16.95 17.25 -5.99
CA GLU A 209 17.80 16.51 -5.05
C GLU A 209 19.08 17.28 -4.69
N GLU A 210 19.77 17.84 -5.69
CA GLU A 210 20.96 18.69 -5.48
C GLU A 210 20.63 19.94 -4.66
N ALA A 211 19.51 20.62 -4.97
CA ALA A 211 19.06 21.80 -4.24
C ALA A 211 18.70 21.46 -2.78
N LYS A 212 18.07 20.31 -2.54
CA LYS A 212 17.77 19.83 -1.19
C LYS A 212 19.03 19.53 -0.39
N ALA A 213 19.99 18.81 -0.99
CA ALA A 213 21.27 18.51 -0.33
C ALA A 213 22.04 19.79 0.00
N ALA A 214 22.07 20.76 -0.92
CA ALA A 214 22.69 22.06 -0.69
C ALA A 214 22.01 22.85 0.45
N ALA A 215 20.67 22.80 0.53
CA ALA A 215 19.92 23.44 1.61
C ALA A 215 20.19 22.80 2.98
N GLU A 216 20.28 21.46 3.04
CA GLU A 216 20.63 20.72 4.26
C GLU A 216 22.05 21.05 4.72
N MET A 217 23.03 21.09 3.80
CA MET A 217 24.40 21.50 4.11
C MET A 217 24.45 22.94 4.63
N ALA A 218 23.73 23.88 4.00
CA ALA A 218 23.68 25.27 4.45
C ALA A 218 23.04 25.41 5.85
N ALA A 219 22.01 24.62 6.15
CA ALA A 219 21.40 24.59 7.47
C ALA A 219 22.34 24.00 8.54
N ALA A 220 23.05 22.93 8.21
CA ALA A 220 24.06 22.32 9.07
C ALA A 220 25.21 23.31 9.38
N GLU A 221 25.71 24.01 8.36
CA GLU A 221 26.73 25.06 8.49
C GLU A 221 26.27 26.18 9.43
N MET A 222 25.05 26.68 9.24
CA MET A 222 24.49 27.75 10.07
C MET A 222 24.32 27.30 11.53
N ALA A 223 23.87 26.06 11.74
CA ALA A 223 23.72 25.49 13.08
C ALA A 223 25.09 25.29 13.76
N ALA A 224 26.06 24.74 13.03
CA ALA A 224 27.44 24.56 13.50
C ALA A 224 28.06 25.91 13.90
N ALA A 225 27.92 26.94 13.06
CA ALA A 225 28.38 28.29 13.36
C ALA A 225 27.73 28.87 14.63
N GLY A 226 26.43 28.62 14.85
CA GLY A 226 25.74 29.03 16.07
C GLY A 226 26.28 28.35 17.33
N TRP A 227 26.59 27.05 17.27
CA TRP A 227 27.21 26.32 18.37
C TRP A 227 28.66 26.73 18.60
N PHE A 228 29.41 26.94 17.52
CA PHE A 228 30.76 27.48 17.57
C PHE A 228 30.80 28.83 18.29
N GLN A 229 29.91 29.76 17.95
CA GLN A 229 29.84 31.06 18.61
C GLN A 229 29.54 30.95 20.11
N LYS A 230 28.69 30.00 20.51
CA LYS A 230 28.44 29.72 21.94
C LYS A 230 29.69 29.17 22.63
N GLY A 231 30.41 28.25 21.98
CA GLY A 231 31.68 27.72 22.49
C GLY A 231 32.71 28.82 22.69
N TYR A 232 32.86 29.70 21.70
CA TYR A 232 33.74 30.88 21.79
C TYR A 232 33.40 31.77 22.99
N ASN A 233 32.11 32.07 23.19
CA ASN A 233 31.66 32.88 24.32
C ASN A 233 31.92 32.19 25.68
N ALA A 234 31.72 30.87 25.77
CA ALA A 234 32.01 30.09 26.98
C ALA A 234 33.52 30.13 27.31
N GLY A 235 34.38 30.02 26.29
CA GLY A 235 35.83 30.16 26.45
C GLY A 235 36.27 31.53 26.98
N MET A 236 35.63 32.60 26.51
CA MET A 236 35.83 33.96 27.03
C MET A 236 35.42 34.08 28.51
N ASN A 237 34.39 33.35 28.92
CA ASN A 237 33.91 33.28 30.31
C ASN A 237 34.70 32.28 31.18
N ARG A 238 35.71 31.60 30.63
CA ARG A 238 36.51 30.55 31.32
C ARG A 238 35.70 29.31 31.71
N GLU A 239 34.62 29.04 31.00
CA GLU A 239 33.77 27.85 31.18
C GLU A 239 34.27 26.69 30.30
N TYR A 240 35.47 26.17 30.58
CA TYR A 240 36.21 25.31 29.63
C TYR A 240 35.51 23.98 29.25
N ASN A 241 34.83 23.32 30.20
CA ASN A 241 34.06 22.11 29.89
C ASN A 241 32.87 22.41 28.96
N ALA A 242 32.25 23.59 29.09
CA ALA A 242 31.17 24.02 28.22
C ALA A 242 31.72 24.41 26.84
N GLU A 243 32.84 25.13 26.78
CA GLU A 243 33.56 25.48 25.54
C GLU A 243 33.83 24.23 24.68
N ILE A 244 34.49 23.21 25.25
CA ILE A 244 34.79 21.94 24.58
C ILE A 244 33.51 21.27 24.06
N SER A 245 32.49 21.13 24.92
CA SER A 245 31.23 20.48 24.55
C SER A 245 30.50 21.20 23.42
N LEU A 246 30.57 22.54 23.38
CA LEU A 246 29.89 23.35 22.39
C LEU A 246 30.60 23.29 21.03
N TYR A 247 31.93 23.22 21.00
CA TYR A 247 32.68 22.97 19.77
C TYR A 247 32.47 21.56 19.23
N LEU A 248 32.41 20.54 20.10
CA LEU A 248 32.07 19.18 19.68
C LEU A 248 30.67 19.11 19.06
N LYS A 249 29.69 19.87 19.58
CA LYS A 249 28.36 19.98 18.95
C LYS A 249 28.41 20.67 17.58
N ALA A 250 29.26 21.68 17.39
CA ALA A 250 29.43 22.30 16.09
C ALA A 250 30.00 21.30 15.06
N ILE A 251 31.00 20.51 15.46
CA ILE A 251 31.62 19.46 14.65
C ILE A 251 30.64 18.32 14.35
N GLU A 252 29.81 17.92 15.32
CA GLU A 252 28.80 16.89 15.12
C GLU A 252 27.80 17.29 14.02
N LEU A 253 27.45 18.59 13.97
CA LEU A 253 26.50 19.12 12.99
C LEU A 253 27.13 19.39 11.62
N ASN A 254 28.37 19.88 11.60
CA ASN A 254 29.17 19.96 10.39
C ASN A 254 30.59 19.39 10.65
N PRO A 255 30.85 18.13 10.24
CA PRO A 255 32.15 17.48 10.42
C PRO A 255 33.32 18.16 9.70
N ASP A 256 33.04 19.03 8.73
CA ASP A 256 34.05 19.79 7.98
C ASP A 256 34.24 21.23 8.51
N TYR A 257 33.61 21.59 9.65
CA TYR A 257 33.67 22.93 10.24
C TYR A 257 35.04 23.21 10.89
N ALA A 258 36.01 23.61 10.07
CA ALA A 258 37.42 23.74 10.45
C ALA A 258 37.67 24.61 11.70
N ASP A 259 36.95 25.73 11.83
CA ASP A 259 37.12 26.65 12.96
C ASP A 259 36.82 25.99 14.31
N ALA A 260 35.84 25.08 14.38
CA ALA A 260 35.54 24.37 15.62
C ALA A 260 36.66 23.41 16.03
N TYR A 261 37.31 22.71 15.08
CA TYR A 261 38.45 21.85 15.41
C TYR A 261 39.65 22.64 15.91
N ILE A 262 39.96 23.76 15.25
CA ILE A 262 41.08 24.64 15.65
C ILE A 262 40.87 25.13 17.09
N ASN A 263 39.68 25.67 17.39
CA ASN A 263 39.39 26.22 18.70
C ASN A 263 39.20 25.15 19.78
N LEU A 264 38.70 23.96 19.42
CA LEU A 264 38.66 22.81 20.31
C LEU A 264 40.07 22.37 20.74
N GLY A 265 41.03 22.36 19.80
CA GLY A 265 42.44 22.08 20.12
C GLY A 265 43.03 23.09 21.11
N ILE A 266 42.71 24.37 20.95
CA ILE A 266 43.10 25.43 21.90
C ILE A 266 42.44 25.19 23.27
N ALA A 267 41.14 24.87 23.30
CA ALA A 267 40.40 24.64 24.53
C ALA A 267 40.94 23.47 25.36
N TYR A 268 41.39 22.38 24.72
CA TYR A 268 42.04 21.26 25.41
C TYR A 268 43.40 21.61 26.03
N GLY A 269 44.05 22.68 25.58
CA GLY A 269 45.33 23.13 26.11
C GLY A 269 45.24 24.12 27.29
N LYS A 270 44.03 24.49 27.72
CA LYS A 270 43.79 25.45 28.82
C LYS A 270 43.75 24.81 30.20
#